data_AF-A0AAV0H668-F1
#
_entry.id   AF-A0AAV0H668-F1
#
_cell.length_a   1.000
_cell.length_b   1.000
_cell.length_c   1.000
_cell.angle_alpha   90.00
_cell.angle_beta   90.00
_cell.angle_gamma   90.00
#
_symmetry.space_group_name_H-M   'P 1'
#
loop_
_entity.id
_entity.type
_entity.pdbx_description
1 polymer ?
#
loop_
_entity_poly.entity_id
_entity_poly.type
_entity_poly.pdbx_seq_one_letter_code
_entity_poly.pdbx_strand_id
1 'polypeptide(L)'
;MQGYDYSSGVWQFEGQGYVPRGTSGVCVMQVFGAGTGGHASTVAIRVYDGALAAYRSTIVPDIYDRWFRLNVIHDVEAREVVVYVDRVLVYQGADHGGSSHYFKFGVYAQDGASDYMESRWKGIKIFNKK
;
A
#
# COMPACT_ATOMS: atom_id res chain seq x y z
N MET A 1 0.73 -10.99 -16.12
CA MET A 1 1.70 -11.85 -15.39
C MET A 1 0.85 -12.81 -14.57
N GLN A 2 0.91 -14.11 -14.86
CA GLN A 2 0.10 -15.12 -14.16
C GLN A 2 0.76 -15.48 -12.83
N GLY A 3 0.06 -15.34 -11.70
CA GLY A 3 0.45 -15.97 -10.43
C GLY A 3 0.09 -15.23 -9.14
N TYR A 4 0.00 -13.89 -9.17
CA TYR A 4 -0.30 -13.06 -7.97
C TYR A 4 -1.51 -12.14 -8.14
N ASP A 5 -2.25 -12.29 -9.24
CA ASP A 5 -3.58 -11.73 -9.40
C ASP A 5 -4.57 -12.64 -8.66
N TYR A 6 -5.53 -12.06 -7.96
CA TYR A 6 -6.47 -12.80 -7.12
C TYR A 6 -7.87 -12.20 -7.10
N SER A 7 -8.87 -13.04 -6.89
CA SER A 7 -10.28 -12.67 -6.85
C SER A 7 -11.02 -13.20 -5.61
N SER A 8 -10.29 -13.87 -4.70
CA SER A 8 -10.83 -14.51 -3.50
C SER A 8 -9.72 -14.81 -2.49
N GLY A 9 -10.13 -15.10 -1.26
CA GLY A 9 -9.28 -15.44 -0.13
C GLY A 9 -8.63 -14.21 0.53
N VAL A 10 -7.78 -14.49 1.51
CA VAL A 10 -7.02 -13.47 2.24
C VAL A 10 -5.61 -13.40 1.69
N TRP A 11 -5.20 -12.23 1.22
CA TRP A 11 -3.89 -12.00 0.62
C TRP A 11 -3.12 -10.95 1.41
N GLN A 12 -1.82 -11.17 1.57
CA GLN A 12 -0.95 -10.25 2.28
C GLN A 12 0.31 -9.95 1.48
N PHE A 13 0.60 -8.66 1.32
CA PHE A 13 1.93 -8.15 1.01
C PHE A 13 2.72 -7.91 2.29
N GLU A 14 3.98 -8.32 2.32
CA GLU A 14 4.94 -7.96 3.36
C GLU A 14 6.24 -7.44 2.72
N GLY A 15 6.81 -6.37 3.26
CA GLY A 15 8.11 -5.88 2.84
C GLY A 15 8.75 -4.93 3.85
N GLN A 16 10.07 -4.73 3.71
CA GLN A 16 10.79 -3.65 4.37
C GLN A 16 10.90 -2.48 3.38
N GLY A 17 10.23 -1.37 3.67
CA GLY A 17 10.29 -0.14 2.90
C GLY A 17 11.28 0.86 3.52
N TYR A 18 11.85 1.73 2.68
CA TYR A 18 12.63 2.89 3.08
C TYR A 18 12.32 4.02 2.11
N VAL A 19 12.09 5.22 2.65
CA VAL A 19 11.82 6.42 1.86
C VAL A 19 12.84 7.49 2.27
N PRO A 20 13.71 7.95 1.36
CA PRO A 20 14.62 9.04 1.66
C PRO A 20 13.87 10.35 1.91
N ARG A 21 14.37 11.14 2.85
CA ARG A 21 13.85 12.51 3.10
C ARG A 21 13.82 13.34 1.82
N GLY A 22 12.75 14.11 1.67
CA GLY A 22 12.49 14.93 0.48
C GLY A 22 11.61 14.24 -0.56
N THR A 23 11.31 12.95 -0.40
CA THR A 23 10.32 12.25 -1.24
C THR A 23 8.90 12.56 -0.76
N SER A 24 8.13 13.31 -1.54
CA SER A 24 6.74 13.67 -1.24
C SER A 24 5.83 13.48 -2.46
N GLY A 25 4.52 13.42 -2.24
CA GLY A 25 3.52 13.26 -3.30
C GLY A 25 3.70 11.97 -4.10
N VAL A 26 4.00 10.86 -3.43
CA VAL A 26 4.25 9.56 -4.08
C VAL A 26 3.41 8.46 -3.46
N CYS A 27 2.90 7.55 -4.29
CA CYS A 27 2.32 6.28 -3.86
C CYS A 27 3.41 5.22 -3.83
N VAL A 28 3.63 4.61 -2.67
CA VAL A 28 4.69 3.61 -2.45
C VAL A 28 4.18 2.16 -2.44
N MET A 29 2.89 1.97 -2.16
CA MET A 29 2.22 0.66 -2.22
C MET A 29 0.76 0.81 -2.64
N GLN A 30 0.23 -0.13 -3.43
CA GLN A 30 -1.19 -0.21 -3.77
C GLN A 30 -1.70 -1.66 -3.70
N VAL A 31 -2.98 -1.81 -3.32
CA VAL A 31 -3.81 -2.91 -3.82
C VAL A 31 -4.61 -2.37 -4.98
N PHE A 32 -4.32 -2.82 -6.20
CA PHE A 32 -5.03 -2.38 -7.40
C PHE A 32 -6.20 -3.33 -7.71
N GLY A 33 -7.15 -2.86 -8.52
CA GLY A 33 -8.26 -3.69 -9.00
C GLY A 33 -9.61 -3.32 -8.39
N ALA A 34 -9.77 -2.08 -7.91
CA ALA A 34 -11.06 -1.61 -7.43
C ALA A 34 -12.08 -1.54 -8.59
N GLY A 35 -13.32 -1.93 -8.32
CA GLY A 35 -14.39 -2.02 -9.33
C GLY A 35 -15.53 -1.03 -9.16
N THR A 36 -15.55 -0.25 -8.07
CA THR A 36 -16.69 0.62 -7.72
C THR A 36 -16.25 2.02 -7.29
N GLY A 37 -17.18 2.99 -7.35
CA GLY A 37 -16.99 4.33 -6.78
C GLY A 37 -15.96 5.23 -7.49
N GLY A 38 -15.54 4.89 -8.71
CA GLY A 38 -14.52 5.67 -9.45
C GLY A 38 -13.09 5.48 -8.92
N HIS A 39 -12.88 4.54 -8.00
CA HIS A 39 -11.56 4.21 -7.47
C HIS A 39 -10.91 3.11 -8.33
N ALA A 40 -9.63 3.27 -8.65
CA ALA A 40 -8.84 2.24 -9.34
C ALA A 40 -8.11 1.28 -8.37
N SER A 41 -7.95 1.68 -7.11
CA SER A 41 -7.23 0.93 -6.08
C SER A 41 -8.06 0.72 -4.82
N THR A 42 -8.02 -0.50 -4.29
CA THR A 42 -8.64 -0.89 -3.00
C THR A 42 -7.96 -0.19 -1.81
N VAL A 43 -6.65 0.06 -1.91
CA VAL A 43 -5.91 0.97 -1.04
C VAL A 43 -4.70 1.53 -1.77
N ALA A 44 -4.30 2.76 -1.43
CA ALA A 44 -3.06 3.37 -1.88
C ALA A 44 -2.32 3.96 -0.66
N ILE A 45 -1.12 3.44 -0.38
CA ILE A 45 -0.24 3.98 0.66
C ILE A 45 0.68 5.00 0.03
N ARG A 46 0.56 6.25 0.48
CA ARG A 46 1.26 7.41 -0.06
C ARG A 46 2.21 8.03 0.97
N VAL A 47 3.16 8.81 0.50
CA VAL A 47 4.02 9.65 1.32
C VAL A 47 3.71 11.10 0.98
N TYR A 48 3.41 11.90 2.00
CA TYR A 48 3.29 13.35 1.91
C TYR A 48 4.09 13.97 3.05
N ASP A 49 5.15 14.69 2.69
CA ASP A 49 6.01 15.45 3.60
C ASP A 49 6.50 14.63 4.81
N GLY A 50 6.84 13.37 4.55
CA GLY A 50 7.35 12.42 5.54
C GLY A 50 6.29 11.57 6.21
N ALA A 51 5.01 11.96 6.15
CA ALA A 51 3.94 11.13 6.66
C ALA A 51 3.57 10.02 5.68
N LEU A 52 3.38 8.79 6.17
CA LEU A 52 2.62 7.80 5.43
C LEU A 52 1.13 8.13 5.54
N ALA A 53 0.42 8.02 4.42
CA ALA A 53 -1.02 8.21 4.34
C ALA A 53 -1.70 7.03 3.64
N ALA A 54 -2.85 6.61 4.15
CA ALA A 54 -3.80 5.80 3.39
C ALA A 54 -4.67 6.77 2.57
N TYR A 55 -4.52 6.73 1.25
CA TYR A 55 -4.98 7.79 0.34
C TYR A 55 -4.45 9.16 0.76
N ARG A 56 -5.26 9.99 1.43
CA ARG A 56 -4.87 11.32 1.93
C ARG A 56 -4.88 11.41 3.47
N SER A 57 -5.34 10.36 4.15
CA SER A 57 -5.42 10.33 5.60
C SER A 57 -4.10 9.83 6.18
N THR A 58 -3.44 10.65 7.00
CA THR A 58 -2.18 10.28 7.65
C THR A 58 -2.37 9.07 8.57
N ILE A 59 -1.49 8.08 8.46
CA ILE A 59 -1.50 6.82 9.24
C ILE A 59 -0.24 6.65 10.08
N VAL A 60 0.90 7.20 9.66
CA VAL A 60 2.15 7.21 10.43
C VAL A 60 2.85 8.55 10.21
N PRO A 61 3.14 9.32 11.27
CA PRO A 61 3.96 10.52 11.15
C PRO A 61 5.44 10.13 10.96
N ASP A 62 6.13 10.81 10.06
CA ASP A 62 7.57 10.73 9.79
C ASP A 62 8.15 9.30 9.57
N ILE A 63 8.26 8.92 8.29
CA ILE A 63 8.80 7.64 7.84
C ILE A 63 10.21 7.74 7.24
N TYR A 64 10.77 8.95 7.21
CA TYR A 64 11.99 9.19 6.44
C TYR A 64 13.22 8.51 7.04
N ASP A 65 14.14 8.19 6.15
CA ASP A 65 15.51 7.77 6.45
C ASP A 65 15.64 6.57 7.41
N ARG A 66 14.59 5.75 7.47
CA ARG A 66 14.57 4.50 8.23
C ARG A 66 13.92 3.38 7.44
N TRP A 67 14.30 2.16 7.77
CA TRP A 67 13.55 0.99 7.33
C TRP A 67 12.30 0.84 8.18
N PHE A 68 11.18 0.49 7.55
CA PHE A 68 9.93 0.15 8.21
C PHE A 68 9.37 -1.15 7.63
N ARG A 69 8.75 -1.96 8.48
CA ARG A 69 7.99 -3.12 8.01
C ARG A 69 6.61 -2.66 7.57
N LEU A 70 6.22 -2.97 6.33
CA LEU A 70 4.86 -2.78 5.85
C LEU A 70 4.21 -4.15 5.65
N ASN A 71 3.02 -4.32 6.21
CA ASN A 71 2.12 -5.41 5.90
C ASN A 71 0.79 -4.82 5.40
N VAL A 72 0.32 -5.25 4.23
CA VAL A 72 -0.99 -4.87 3.69
C VAL A 72 -1.76 -6.14 3.41
N ILE A 73 -2.90 -6.30 4.06
CA ILE A 73 -3.75 -7.48 4.02
C ILE A 73 -5.05 -7.07 3.36
N HIS A 74 -5.49 -7.85 2.38
CA HIS A 74 -6.78 -7.71 1.72
C HIS A 74 -7.55 -9.01 1.90
N ASP A 75 -8.67 -8.94 2.61
CA ASP A 75 -9.66 -10.01 2.73
C ASP A 75 -10.79 -9.71 1.75
N VAL A 76 -10.83 -10.49 0.65
CA VAL A 76 -11.75 -10.22 -0.46
C VAL A 76 -13.20 -10.50 -0.05
N GLU A 77 -13.43 -11.60 0.67
CA GLU A 77 -14.76 -11.99 1.12
C GLU A 77 -15.29 -11.06 2.22
N ALA A 78 -14.44 -10.66 3.17
CA ALA A 78 -14.80 -9.68 4.19
C ALA A 78 -14.88 -8.24 3.65
N ARG A 79 -14.40 -8.02 2.41
CA ARG A 79 -14.33 -6.70 1.78
C ARG A 79 -13.57 -5.69 2.62
N GLU A 80 -12.42 -6.12 3.14
CA GLU A 80 -11.65 -5.35 4.10
C GLU A 80 -10.16 -5.30 3.73
N VAL A 81 -9.56 -4.12 3.93
CA VAL A 81 -8.13 -3.93 3.89
C VAL A 81 -7.61 -3.49 5.25
N VAL A 82 -6.53 -4.15 5.69
CA VAL A 82 -5.84 -3.85 6.94
C VAL A 82 -4.36 -3.57 6.66
N VAL A 83 -3.82 -2.52 7.27
CA VAL A 83 -2.42 -2.11 7.10
C VAL A 83 -1.73 -2.03 8.45
N TYR A 84 -0.57 -2.67 8.53
CA TYR A 84 0.34 -2.56 9.66
C TYR A 84 1.65 -1.92 9.23
N VAL A 85 2.15 -1.00 10.05
CA VAL A 85 3.52 -0.48 9.96
C VAL A 85 4.24 -0.82 11.24
N ASP A 86 5.42 -1.45 11.12
CA ASP A 86 6.23 -1.88 12.26
C ASP A 86 5.44 -2.73 13.28
N ARG A 87 4.53 -3.58 12.75
CA ARG A 87 3.63 -4.47 13.51
C ARG A 87 2.53 -3.74 14.30
N VAL A 88 2.38 -2.44 14.12
CA VAL A 88 1.27 -1.64 14.69
C VAL A 88 0.18 -1.50 13.64
N LEU A 89 -1.08 -1.76 14.03
CA LEU A 89 -2.25 -1.51 13.17
C LEU A 89 -2.40 0.00 12.97
N VAL A 90 -2.35 0.46 11.72
CA VAL A 90 -2.40 1.90 11.38
C VAL A 90 -3.56 2.27 10.46
N TYR A 91 -4.18 1.28 9.80
CA TYR A 91 -5.36 1.49 8.98
C TYR A 91 -6.18 0.20 8.89
N GLN A 92 -7.50 0.36 8.93
CA GLN A 92 -8.50 -0.66 8.65
C GLN A 92 -9.66 0.02 7.94
N GLY A 93 -10.11 -0.52 6.82
CA GLY A 93 -11.19 0.07 6.05
C GLY A 93 -11.75 -0.86 4.99
N ALA A 94 -12.93 -0.49 4.49
CA ALA A 94 -13.60 -1.26 3.44
C ALA A 94 -12.78 -1.27 2.14
N ASP A 95 -12.91 -2.38 1.43
CA ASP A 95 -12.47 -2.51 0.04
C ASP A 95 -13.34 -1.63 -0.89
N HIS A 96 -12.94 -1.54 -2.17
CA HIS A 96 -13.71 -0.82 -3.19
C HIS A 96 -14.29 -1.77 -4.25
N GLY A 97 -14.51 -3.03 -3.87
CA GLY A 97 -14.94 -4.12 -4.75
C GLY A 97 -13.96 -4.38 -5.89
N GLY A 98 -14.37 -5.18 -6.87
CA GLY A 98 -13.51 -5.60 -7.98
C GLY A 98 -13.67 -7.08 -8.24
N SER A 99 -13.18 -7.55 -9.40
CA SER A 99 -13.19 -8.97 -9.76
C SER A 99 -11.78 -9.57 -9.88
N SER A 100 -10.75 -8.74 -9.81
CA SER A 100 -9.34 -9.15 -9.85
C SER A 100 -8.48 -8.08 -9.22
N HIS A 101 -7.61 -8.49 -8.30
CA HIS A 101 -6.75 -7.64 -7.49
C HIS A 101 -5.31 -8.09 -7.58
N TYR A 102 -4.39 -7.15 -7.36
CA TYR A 102 -2.97 -7.46 -7.24
C TYR A 102 -2.26 -6.36 -6.47
N PHE A 103 -1.13 -6.70 -5.85
CA PHE A 103 -0.29 -5.75 -5.14
C PHE A 103 0.66 -5.02 -6.10
N LYS A 104 0.89 -3.73 -5.84
CA LYS A 104 1.94 -2.94 -6.48
C LYS A 104 2.77 -2.25 -5.40
N PHE A 105 4.06 -2.06 -5.64
CA PHE A 105 4.94 -1.28 -4.77
C PHE A 105 6.02 -0.60 -5.62
N GLY A 106 6.62 0.48 -5.10
CA GLY A 106 7.66 1.23 -5.81
C GLY A 106 7.45 2.74 -5.74
N VAL A 107 7.63 3.43 -6.86
CA VAL A 107 7.44 4.89 -6.98
C VAL A 107 6.36 5.15 -8.01
N TYR A 108 5.24 5.71 -7.58
CA TYR A 108 4.19 6.18 -8.48
C TYR A 108 3.74 7.58 -8.09
N ALA A 109 4.11 8.56 -8.92
CA ALA A 109 3.83 9.98 -8.68
C ALA A 109 2.34 10.25 -8.45
N GLN A 110 2.05 11.16 -7.53
CA GLN A 110 0.74 11.67 -7.19
C GLN A 110 0.75 13.20 -7.28
N ASP A 111 -0.32 13.82 -6.82
CA ASP A 111 -0.36 15.27 -6.61
C ASP A 111 0.69 15.73 -5.58
N GLY A 112 1.29 16.89 -5.80
CA GLY A 112 2.32 17.43 -4.89
C GLY A 112 3.65 16.66 -4.91
N ALA A 113 3.93 15.93 -6.00
CA ALA A 113 5.17 15.18 -6.16
C ALA A 113 6.41 16.08 -6.04
N SER A 114 7.42 15.61 -5.32
CA SER A 114 8.75 16.22 -5.30
C SER A 114 9.51 15.98 -6.62
N ASP A 115 10.48 16.83 -6.92
CA ASP A 115 11.31 16.72 -8.14
C ASP A 115 12.06 15.38 -8.24
N TYR A 116 12.42 14.82 -7.09
CA TYR A 116 12.99 13.49 -6.97
C TYR A 116 12.18 12.66 -5.97
N MET A 117 11.83 11.43 -6.36
CA MET A 117 11.09 10.49 -5.54
C MET A 117 11.80 9.15 -5.57
N GLU A 118 12.03 8.58 -4.39
CA GLU A 118 12.67 7.28 -4.26
C GLU A 118 11.96 6.45 -3.19
N SER A 119 11.80 5.16 -3.46
CA SER A 119 11.52 4.18 -2.42
C SER A 119 12.40 2.95 -2.63
N ARG A 120 12.95 2.44 -1.53
CA ARG A 120 13.79 1.23 -1.53
C ARG A 120 13.05 0.12 -0.82
N TRP A 121 13.19 -1.09 -1.33
CA TRP A 121 12.44 -2.24 -0.85
C TRP A 121 13.34 -3.47 -0.71
N LYS A 122 13.15 -4.25 0.34
CA LYS A 122 13.82 -5.54 0.54
C LYS A 122 12.93 -6.53 1.29
N GLY A 123 13.24 -7.82 1.14
CA GLY A 123 12.54 -8.89 1.85
C GLY A 123 11.05 -8.98 1.51
N ILE A 124 10.70 -8.75 0.24
CA ILE A 124 9.32 -8.79 -0.24
C ILE A 124 8.79 -10.23 -0.19
N LYS A 125 7.60 -10.39 0.39
CA LYS A 125 6.89 -11.67 0.45
C LYS A 125 5.40 -11.44 0.19
N ILE A 126 4.79 -12.38 -0.52
CA ILE A 126 3.34 -12.45 -0.67
C ILE A 126 2.86 -13.72 0.03
N PHE A 127 1.84 -13.60 0.87
CA PHE A 127 1.17 -14.73 1.50
C PHE A 127 -0.28 -14.76 1.03
N ASN A 128 -0.85 -15.97 0.97
CA ASN A 128 -2.27 -16.15 0.78
C ASN A 128 -2.80 -17.24 1.72
N LYS A 129 -4.06 -17.09 2.10
CA LYS A 129 -4.86 -18.12 2.75
C LYS A 129 -6.13 -18.27 1.91
N LYS A 130 -6.32 -19.47 1.38
CA LYS A 130 -7.55 -19.90 0.72
C LYS A 130 -8.43 -20.67 1.69
#